data_AF-A0A852BZD4-F1
#
_entry.id   AF-A0A852BZD4-F1
#
_cell.length_a   1.000
_cell.length_b   1.000
_cell.length_c   1.000
_cell.angle_alpha   90.00
_cell.angle_beta   90.00
_cell.angle_gamma   90.00
#
_symmetry.space_group_name_H-M   'P 1'
#
loop_
_entity.id
_entity.type
_entity.pdbx_description
1 polymer ?
#
loop_
_entity_poly.entity_id
_entity_poly.type
_entity_poly.pdbx_seq_one_letter_code
_entity_poly.pdbx_strand_id
1 'polypeptide(L)'
;AWSAPDESSSSGGRQLSSPELKPPAGYDTDSSVEEESDFDTMPEIESDKNVIRTKVFLYLSDLSRKDRRIVSKKYKIYFWNIITIAVFYALPVIQLVITYQTVVNVTGNQDICYYNFLCAHPLGVLSAFNNILSNVGHMLLGFLFLLIVLRRNILHRRAMEMKDIYTLDYGIPKHFGLFYAMGIALMMEGVLSACYHVCPNYSNFQFDTSFMYMIAGLCMLKLYQTRHPDINASAYSAYASFAVVICLAVLGVVFGKNDMWFWVIFSLIHVLASLALSTQIYYMGRFKIDLGIFRRAAMVLYTDCIQQCSRPMYMDRMVLLIVGNLVNWSFAIFGLVYRPRDFASYILGIFICNLLLYLAFYIIMKLRSSEKLLPIPLFCIVATAVVWAAALYFFFQNLSSWEETPAQSREKNRSCILLGFFDDHDVWHFLSAAALFFSFLVLLTLDDDLDTVRRDKIPVF
;
A
#
# COMPACT_ATOMS: atom_id res chain seq x y z
N ALA A 1 -79.16 -21.82 -42.94
CA ALA A 1 -78.45 -20.80 -43.73
C ALA A 1 -77.40 -20.16 -42.83
N TRP A 2 -76.10 -20.40 -42.93
CA TRP A 2 -75.26 -21.25 -43.78
C TRP A 2 -73.94 -21.35 -42.99
N SER A 3 -73.48 -22.56 -42.64
CA SER A 3 -72.52 -23.36 -43.43
C SER A 3 -71.08 -22.82 -43.40
N ALA A 4 -70.24 -23.67 -42.81
CA ALA A 4 -68.94 -24.13 -43.32
C ALA A 4 -67.65 -23.31 -43.06
N PRO A 5 -66.51 -24.01 -42.94
CA PRO A 5 -65.32 -23.60 -42.16
C PRO A 5 -64.07 -23.34 -43.02
N ASP A 6 -63.00 -22.82 -42.42
CA ASP A 6 -61.63 -23.09 -42.87
C ASP A 6 -60.58 -22.74 -41.80
N GLU A 7 -59.46 -23.47 -41.87
CA GLU A 7 -58.32 -23.49 -40.95
C GLU A 7 -57.44 -22.22 -40.95
N SER A 8 -56.63 -22.14 -39.87
CA SER A 8 -55.26 -21.61 -39.78
C SER A 8 -55.00 -20.31 -39.00
N SER A 9 -53.85 -20.32 -38.32
CA SER A 9 -53.14 -19.26 -37.58
C SER A 9 -53.51 -19.05 -36.10
N SER A 10 -52.58 -19.40 -35.21
CA SER A 10 -52.48 -18.78 -33.88
C SER A 10 -51.03 -18.34 -33.62
N SER A 11 -50.85 -17.03 -33.61
CA SER A 11 -49.66 -16.30 -33.18
C SER A 11 -50.15 -15.08 -32.40
N GLY A 12 -49.57 -14.83 -31.23
CA GLY A 12 -49.59 -13.50 -30.60
C GLY A 12 -50.40 -13.34 -29.32
N GLY A 13 -49.93 -13.93 -28.21
CA GLY A 13 -50.32 -13.53 -26.86
C GLY A 13 -49.35 -12.48 -26.32
N ARG A 14 -49.76 -11.20 -26.32
CA ARG A 14 -49.11 -10.10 -25.58
C ARG A 14 -49.57 -10.17 -24.11
N GLN A 15 -48.68 -10.52 -23.19
CA GLN A 15 -48.86 -10.26 -21.77
C GLN A 15 -48.14 -8.96 -21.39
N LEU A 16 -48.91 -8.04 -20.82
CA LEU A 16 -48.50 -6.74 -20.30
C LEU A 16 -48.05 -6.95 -18.85
N SER A 17 -46.76 -6.77 -18.56
CA SER A 17 -46.19 -6.90 -17.21
C SER A 17 -46.34 -5.60 -16.40
N SER A 18 -46.91 -5.73 -15.21
CA SER A 18 -46.96 -4.69 -14.17
C SER A 18 -45.58 -4.48 -13.53
N PRO A 19 -45.23 -3.26 -13.07
CA PRO A 19 -43.96 -3.00 -12.39
C PRO A 19 -44.03 -3.46 -10.92
N GLU A 20 -43.12 -4.36 -10.53
CA GLU A 20 -42.97 -4.83 -9.14
C GLU A 20 -42.50 -3.72 -8.20
N LEU A 21 -43.24 -3.61 -7.09
CA LEU A 21 -43.06 -2.72 -5.97
C LEU A 21 -41.90 -3.22 -5.08
N LYS A 22 -40.89 -2.37 -4.84
CA LYS A 22 -39.79 -2.64 -3.89
C LYS A 22 -40.34 -2.82 -2.46
N PRO A 23 -39.94 -3.85 -1.68
CA PRO A 23 -40.34 -3.98 -0.28
C PRO A 23 -39.67 -2.93 0.62
N PRO A 24 -40.29 -2.58 1.76
CA PRO A 24 -39.81 -1.51 2.63
C PRO A 24 -38.64 -1.94 3.52
N ALA A 25 -37.91 -0.94 4.02
CA ALA A 25 -36.73 -1.04 4.87
C ALA A 25 -36.95 -1.95 6.10
N GLY A 26 -36.08 -2.95 6.26
CA GLY A 26 -36.01 -3.84 7.41
C GLY A 26 -34.79 -3.54 8.30
N TYR A 27 -35.03 -3.65 9.60
CA TYR A 27 -34.17 -3.37 10.75
C TYR A 27 -32.86 -4.18 10.81
N ASP A 28 -31.89 -3.63 11.55
CA ASP A 28 -30.59 -4.21 11.89
C ASP A 28 -30.71 -5.59 12.56
N THR A 29 -30.13 -6.62 11.93
CA THR A 29 -29.73 -7.86 12.60
C THR A 29 -28.28 -8.19 12.25
N ASP A 30 -27.48 -8.33 13.30
CA ASP A 30 -26.04 -8.61 13.29
C ASP A 30 -25.83 -10.12 13.10
N SER A 31 -25.68 -10.57 11.84
CA SER A 31 -25.27 -11.95 11.53
C SER A 31 -24.11 -11.90 10.53
N SER A 32 -22.89 -11.93 11.05
CA SER A 32 -21.65 -11.56 10.35
C SER A 32 -20.88 -12.73 9.73
N VAL A 33 -21.51 -13.87 9.39
CA VAL A 33 -20.71 -15.07 9.01
C VAL A 33 -21.14 -15.77 7.72
N GLU A 34 -22.34 -15.56 7.17
CA GLU A 34 -22.79 -16.35 5.99
C GLU A 34 -22.99 -15.57 4.68
N GLU A 35 -22.78 -14.26 4.63
CA GLU A 35 -22.91 -13.48 3.38
C GLU A 35 -21.59 -13.25 2.61
N GLU A 36 -20.42 -13.65 3.14
CA GLU A 36 -19.11 -13.19 2.62
C GLU A 36 -18.70 -13.69 1.22
N SER A 37 -19.39 -14.68 0.62
CA SER A 37 -19.06 -15.18 -0.72
C SER A 37 -19.90 -14.59 -1.86
N ASP A 38 -20.97 -13.85 -1.58
CA ASP A 38 -21.98 -13.44 -2.60
C ASP A 38 -21.95 -11.94 -2.96
N PHE A 39 -20.98 -11.18 -2.44
CA PHE A 39 -20.95 -9.71 -2.60
C PHE A 39 -20.53 -9.20 -3.98
N ASP A 40 -20.24 -10.09 -4.91
CA ASP A 40 -19.83 -9.77 -6.28
C ASP A 40 -20.47 -10.85 -7.16
N THR A 41 -21.78 -10.75 -7.41
CA THR A 41 -22.43 -11.66 -8.37
C THR A 41 -21.67 -11.53 -9.69
N MET A 42 -21.04 -12.62 -10.12
CA MET A 42 -20.29 -12.76 -11.37
C MET A 42 -20.88 -11.99 -12.59
N PRO A 43 -22.22 -11.92 -12.80
CA PRO A 43 -22.80 -11.10 -13.88
C PRO A 43 -22.63 -9.58 -13.74
N GLU A 44 -22.65 -9.00 -12.54
CA GLU A 44 -22.48 -7.54 -12.35
C GLU A 44 -21.06 -7.09 -12.72
N ILE A 45 -20.05 -7.85 -12.27
CA ILE A 45 -18.64 -7.61 -12.58
C ILE A 45 -18.37 -7.62 -14.10
N GLU A 46 -18.97 -8.57 -14.84
CA GLU A 46 -18.77 -8.67 -16.29
C GLU A 46 -19.51 -7.55 -17.06
N SER A 47 -20.68 -7.15 -16.60
CA SER A 47 -21.44 -6.05 -17.20
C SER A 47 -20.74 -4.69 -17.08
N ASP A 48 -20.20 -4.36 -15.90
CA ASP A 48 -19.45 -3.12 -15.66
C ASP A 48 -18.11 -3.11 -16.40
N LYS A 49 -17.44 -4.27 -16.48
CA LYS A 49 -16.22 -4.42 -17.31
C LYS A 49 -16.51 -4.13 -18.78
N ASN A 50 -17.66 -4.51 -19.31
CA ASN A 50 -18.02 -4.26 -20.72
C ASN A 50 -18.33 -2.79 -21.02
N VAL A 51 -18.97 -2.05 -20.10
CA VAL A 51 -19.26 -0.61 -20.31
C VAL A 51 -17.99 0.25 -20.33
N ILE A 52 -16.98 -0.13 -19.55
CA ILE A 52 -15.71 0.58 -19.50
C ILE A 52 -14.80 0.21 -20.71
N ARG A 53 -15.04 -0.91 -21.38
CA ARG A 53 -14.25 -1.37 -22.54
C ARG A 53 -14.37 -0.45 -23.77
N THR A 54 -15.44 0.34 -23.88
CA THR A 54 -15.76 1.14 -25.07
C THR A 54 -15.36 2.62 -24.96
N LYS A 55 -14.88 3.09 -23.79
CA LYS A 55 -14.56 4.51 -23.56
C LYS A 55 -13.05 4.76 -23.57
N VAL A 56 -12.61 5.72 -24.39
CA VAL A 56 -11.21 6.21 -24.45
C VAL A 56 -10.87 7.09 -23.23
N PHE A 57 -11.87 7.80 -22.69
CA PHE A 57 -11.74 8.62 -21.49
C PHE A 57 -12.63 8.06 -20.38
N LEU A 58 -12.03 7.83 -19.22
CA LEU A 58 -12.71 7.33 -18.03
C LEU A 58 -12.87 8.45 -17.02
N TYR A 59 -14.09 8.54 -16.47
CA TYR A 59 -14.42 9.44 -15.38
C TYR A 59 -14.71 8.64 -14.11
N LEU A 60 -14.54 9.28 -12.96
CA LEU A 60 -14.70 8.61 -11.67
C LEU A 60 -16.10 8.01 -11.49
N SER A 61 -17.14 8.63 -12.07
CA SER A 61 -18.50 8.09 -12.08
C SER A 61 -18.63 6.73 -12.77
N ASP A 62 -17.74 6.40 -13.72
CA ASP A 62 -17.71 5.08 -14.37
C ASP A 62 -17.11 3.99 -13.46
N LEU A 63 -16.38 4.38 -12.41
CA LEU A 63 -15.67 3.51 -11.46
C LEU A 63 -16.14 3.68 -10.01
N SER A 64 -17.30 4.29 -9.79
CA SER A 64 -17.93 4.49 -8.48
C SER A 64 -19.41 4.06 -8.48
N ARG A 65 -19.69 2.90 -9.08
CA ARG A 65 -21.05 2.34 -9.25
C ARG A 65 -21.46 1.41 -8.11
N LYS A 66 -20.48 0.78 -7.43
CA LYS A 66 -20.77 -0.15 -6.35
C LYS A 66 -21.46 0.53 -5.17
N ASP A 67 -22.36 -0.20 -4.50
CA ASP A 67 -23.03 0.31 -3.30
C ASP A 67 -22.00 0.61 -2.22
N ARG A 68 -22.03 1.87 -1.74
CA ARG A 68 -21.16 2.39 -0.71
C ARG A 68 -21.19 1.59 0.59
N ARG A 69 -22.32 0.94 0.94
CA ARG A 69 -22.40 0.07 2.12
C ARG A 69 -21.50 -1.14 1.98
N ILE A 70 -21.53 -1.79 0.81
CA ILE A 70 -20.69 -2.95 0.48
C ILE A 70 -19.22 -2.53 0.50
N VAL A 71 -18.91 -1.42 -0.17
CA VAL A 71 -17.55 -0.87 -0.24
C VAL A 71 -17.02 -0.48 1.15
N SER A 72 -17.86 0.13 2.00
CA SER A 72 -17.48 0.46 3.38
C SER A 72 -17.23 -0.77 4.25
N LYS A 73 -18.00 -1.86 4.09
CA LYS A 73 -17.74 -3.13 4.79
C LYS A 73 -16.39 -3.71 4.34
N LYS A 74 -16.13 -3.76 3.03
CA LYS A 74 -14.85 -4.22 2.46
C LYS A 74 -13.64 -3.46 3.03
N TYR A 75 -13.74 -2.16 3.23
CA TYR A 75 -12.64 -1.36 3.79
C TYR A 75 -12.47 -1.48 5.31
N LYS A 76 -13.51 -1.85 6.07
CA LYS A 76 -13.35 -2.16 7.50
C LYS A 76 -12.49 -3.41 7.72
N ILE A 77 -12.49 -4.34 6.78
CA ILE A 77 -11.65 -5.55 6.84
C ILE A 77 -10.16 -5.18 6.83
N TYR A 78 -9.76 -4.13 6.09
CA TYR A 78 -8.37 -3.66 6.11
C TYR A 78 -7.90 -3.28 7.51
N PHE A 79 -8.76 -2.60 8.27
CA PHE A 79 -8.48 -2.16 9.63
C PHE A 79 -8.37 -3.34 10.61
N TRP A 80 -9.33 -4.27 10.58
CA TRP A 80 -9.28 -5.42 11.48
C TRP A 80 -8.11 -6.35 11.18
N ASN A 81 -7.85 -6.64 9.91
CA ASN A 81 -6.77 -7.54 9.53
C ASN A 81 -5.39 -7.01 9.95
N ILE A 82 -5.13 -5.70 9.85
CA ILE A 82 -3.83 -5.17 10.28
C ILE A 82 -3.65 -5.23 11.80
N ILE A 83 -4.73 -5.06 12.57
CA ILE A 83 -4.67 -5.24 14.03
C ILE A 83 -4.35 -6.69 14.36
N THR A 84 -5.02 -7.64 13.71
CA THR A 84 -4.73 -9.07 13.88
C THR A 84 -3.28 -9.38 13.55
N ILE A 85 -2.79 -8.95 12.37
CA ILE A 85 -1.39 -9.15 11.96
C ILE A 85 -0.43 -8.52 12.97
N ALA A 86 -0.69 -7.29 13.42
CA ALA A 86 0.13 -6.58 14.41
C ALA A 86 0.26 -7.38 15.71
N VAL A 87 -0.84 -7.91 16.26
CA VAL A 87 -0.80 -8.68 17.50
C VAL A 87 -0.02 -9.98 17.33
N PHE A 88 -0.35 -10.79 16.31
CA PHE A 88 0.32 -12.07 16.08
C PHE A 88 1.79 -11.93 15.71
N TYR A 89 2.18 -10.81 15.11
CA TYR A 89 3.56 -10.52 14.77
C TYR A 89 4.34 -9.94 15.96
N ALA A 90 3.74 -9.04 16.75
CA ALA A 90 4.42 -8.40 17.87
C ALA A 90 4.73 -9.36 19.04
N LEU A 91 3.81 -10.27 19.38
CA LEU A 91 3.96 -11.20 20.50
C LEU A 91 5.27 -12.03 20.43
N PRO A 92 5.57 -12.77 19.34
CA PRO A 92 6.81 -13.53 19.25
C PRO A 92 8.04 -12.64 19.20
N VAL A 93 7.96 -11.45 18.59
CA VAL A 93 9.07 -10.49 18.54
C VAL A 93 9.44 -10.02 19.95
N ILE A 94 8.46 -9.61 20.73
CA ILE A 94 8.65 -9.18 22.13
C ILE A 94 9.27 -10.32 22.95
N GLN A 95 8.76 -11.55 22.81
CA GLN A 95 9.33 -12.71 23.50
C GLN A 95 10.80 -12.94 23.11
N LEU A 96 11.13 -12.84 21.82
CA LEU A 96 12.47 -13.09 21.32
C LEU A 96 13.48 -12.04 21.81
N VAL A 97 13.12 -10.76 21.79
CA VAL A 97 14.03 -9.69 22.22
C VAL A 97 14.27 -9.72 23.73
N ILE A 98 13.25 -10.06 24.53
CA ILE A 98 13.42 -10.31 25.97
C ILE A 98 14.40 -11.48 26.21
N THR A 99 14.28 -12.54 25.41
CA THR A 99 15.18 -13.71 25.51
C THR A 99 16.62 -13.31 25.19
N TYR A 100 16.86 -12.59 24.09
CA TYR A 100 18.20 -12.12 23.73
C TYR A 100 18.80 -11.19 24.79
N GLN A 101 18.01 -10.26 25.32
CA GLN A 101 18.46 -9.35 26.38
C GLN A 101 18.85 -10.12 27.65
N THR A 102 18.11 -11.18 27.98
CA THR A 102 18.45 -12.06 29.10
C THR A 102 19.76 -12.80 28.86
N VAL A 103 19.95 -13.35 27.65
CA VAL A 103 21.20 -14.05 27.29
C VAL A 103 22.39 -13.11 27.38
N VAL A 104 22.30 -11.88 26.88
CA VAL A 104 23.38 -10.89 26.94
C VAL A 104 23.71 -10.54 28.40
N ASN A 105 22.70 -10.30 29.23
CA ASN A 105 22.90 -9.96 30.64
C ASN A 105 23.50 -11.11 31.45
N VAL A 106 23.10 -12.37 31.19
CA VAL A 106 23.60 -13.55 31.91
C VAL A 106 25.00 -13.95 31.43
N THR A 107 25.24 -13.94 30.12
CA THR A 107 26.53 -14.37 29.56
C THR A 107 27.60 -13.28 29.64
N GLY A 108 27.19 -12.01 29.75
CA GLY A 108 28.08 -10.86 29.62
C GLY A 108 28.61 -10.64 28.20
N ASN A 109 28.12 -11.39 27.20
CA ASN A 109 28.62 -11.31 25.84
C ASN A 109 27.99 -10.14 25.07
N GLN A 110 28.73 -9.03 25.00
CA GLN A 110 28.33 -7.81 24.29
C GLN A 110 28.48 -7.90 22.75
N ASP A 111 28.93 -9.03 22.22
CA ASP A 111 29.09 -9.24 20.77
C ASP A 111 27.80 -9.74 20.11
N ILE A 112 26.77 -10.06 20.91
CA ILE A 112 25.48 -10.56 20.42
C ILE A 112 24.63 -9.43 19.81
N CYS A 113 24.65 -8.25 20.43
CA CYS A 113 23.84 -7.10 20.02
C CYS A 113 24.74 -5.94 19.57
N TYR A 114 24.39 -5.33 18.43
CA TYR A 114 25.20 -4.34 17.73
C TYR A 114 24.76 -2.91 18.11
N TYR A 115 25.19 -2.43 19.27
CA TYR A 115 24.88 -1.07 19.73
C TYR A 115 25.96 -0.05 19.35
N ASN A 116 25.54 1.20 19.28
CA ASN A 116 26.43 2.33 19.44
C ASN A 116 26.80 2.50 20.94
N PHE A 117 27.82 1.76 21.39
CA PHE A 117 28.20 1.74 22.81
C PHE A 117 28.64 3.11 23.36
N LEU A 118 29.05 4.06 22.50
CA LEU A 118 29.44 5.41 22.93
C LEU A 118 28.24 6.32 23.24
N CYS A 119 27.03 5.93 22.85
CA CYS A 119 25.79 6.66 23.13
C CYS A 119 24.70 5.75 23.74
N ALA A 120 25.03 4.52 24.13
CA ALA A 120 24.06 3.61 24.73
C ALA A 120 23.76 4.03 26.17
N HIS A 121 22.53 4.51 26.41
CA HIS A 121 22.07 4.88 27.74
C HIS A 121 21.21 3.77 28.36
N PRO A 122 21.71 3.05 29.38
CA PRO A 122 20.96 1.96 29.98
C PRO A 122 19.85 2.48 30.91
N LEU A 123 18.71 1.79 30.95
CA LEU A 123 17.65 1.99 31.93
C LEU A 123 17.11 0.64 32.40
N GLY A 124 17.39 0.30 33.66
CA GLY A 124 17.00 -1.01 34.22
C GLY A 124 17.68 -2.16 33.46
N VAL A 125 16.87 -3.01 32.83
CA VAL A 125 17.36 -4.18 32.08
C VAL A 125 17.71 -3.88 30.62
N LEU A 126 17.38 -2.69 30.12
CA LEU A 126 17.58 -2.29 28.73
C LEU A 126 18.94 -1.60 28.55
N SER A 127 19.75 -2.09 27.62
CA SER A 127 21.11 -1.58 27.38
C SER A 127 21.14 -0.24 26.62
N ALA A 128 20.19 -0.02 25.71
CA ALA A 128 20.10 1.16 24.86
C ALA A 128 18.68 1.75 24.90
N PHE A 129 18.30 2.34 26.03
CA PHE A 129 16.96 2.89 26.24
C PHE A 129 16.67 4.11 25.35
N ASN A 130 17.70 4.89 25.00
CA ASN A 130 17.58 6.02 24.08
C ASN A 130 17.02 5.61 22.70
N ASN A 131 17.50 4.48 22.15
CA ASN A 131 17.01 3.95 20.86
C ASN A 131 15.56 3.44 20.91
N ILE A 132 15.11 3.00 22.07
CA ILE A 132 13.70 2.61 22.28
C ILE A 132 12.84 3.88 22.37
N LEU A 133 13.32 4.90 23.10
CA LEU A 133 12.60 6.15 23.29
C LEU A 133 12.47 6.94 21.98
N SER A 134 13.48 6.91 21.10
CA SER A 134 13.45 7.61 19.83
C SER A 134 12.32 7.13 18.90
N ASN A 135 11.88 5.88 19.06
CA ASN A 135 10.78 5.29 18.31
C ASN A 135 9.36 5.68 18.78
N VAL A 136 9.22 6.27 19.97
CA VAL A 136 7.92 6.73 20.48
C VAL A 136 7.28 7.78 19.56
N GLY A 137 8.09 8.52 18.79
CA GLY A 137 7.60 9.46 17.78
C GLY A 137 6.66 8.82 16.75
N HIS A 138 6.97 7.62 16.27
CA HIS A 138 6.12 6.87 15.33
C HIS A 138 4.76 6.53 15.96
N MET A 139 4.75 6.10 17.23
CA MET A 139 3.52 5.79 17.97
C MET A 139 2.64 7.03 18.17
N LEU A 140 3.23 8.14 18.62
CA LEU A 140 2.49 9.38 18.89
C LEU A 140 1.93 9.99 17.61
N LEU A 141 2.72 10.05 16.54
CA LEU A 141 2.28 10.60 15.25
C LEU A 141 1.30 9.68 14.52
N GLY A 142 1.47 8.35 14.64
CA GLY A 142 0.48 7.38 14.16
C GLY A 142 -0.87 7.54 14.88
N PHE A 143 -0.85 7.69 16.21
CA PHE A 143 -2.06 7.96 16.98
C PHE A 143 -2.71 9.30 16.61
N LEU A 144 -1.91 10.36 16.46
CA LEU A 144 -2.40 11.67 16.01
C LEU A 144 -3.06 11.56 14.63
N PHE A 145 -2.46 10.81 13.69
CA PHE A 145 -3.04 10.58 12.38
C PHE A 145 -4.39 9.87 12.48
N LEU A 146 -4.52 8.84 13.34
CA LEU A 146 -5.79 8.17 13.59
C LEU A 146 -6.87 9.12 14.14
N LEU A 147 -6.51 10.05 15.02
CA LEU A 147 -7.44 11.08 15.52
C LEU A 147 -7.91 12.01 14.40
N ILE A 148 -7.01 12.42 13.50
CA ILE A 148 -7.33 13.27 12.34
C ILE A 148 -8.28 12.51 11.39
N VAL A 149 -7.98 11.24 11.09
CA VAL A 149 -8.82 10.37 10.26
C VAL A 149 -10.19 10.15 10.91
N LEU A 150 -10.23 9.92 12.23
CA LEU A 150 -11.46 9.76 13.00
C LEU A 150 -12.34 11.00 12.94
N ARG A 151 -11.75 12.19 13.13
CA ARG A 151 -12.48 13.46 13.01
C ARG A 151 -13.08 13.61 11.61
N ARG A 152 -12.30 13.34 10.55
CA ARG A 152 -12.79 13.40 9.16
C ARG A 152 -13.89 12.38 8.89
N ASN A 153 -13.76 11.16 9.43
CA ASN A 153 -14.75 10.10 9.28
C ASN A 153 -16.09 10.46 9.96
N ILE A 154 -16.04 11.00 11.18
CA ILE A 154 -17.25 11.46 11.90
C ILE A 154 -17.96 12.58 11.11
N LEU A 155 -17.20 13.59 10.65
CA LEU A 155 -17.75 14.69 9.86
C LEU A 155 -18.39 14.18 8.56
N HIS A 156 -17.71 13.27 7.86
CA HIS A 156 -18.24 12.66 6.64
C HIS A 156 -19.51 11.87 6.93
N ARG A 157 -19.53 11.03 7.97
CA ARG A 157 -20.71 10.24 8.36
C ARG A 157 -21.92 11.12 8.68
N ARG A 158 -21.72 12.24 9.38
CA ARG A 158 -22.79 13.21 9.67
C ARG A 158 -23.34 13.85 8.39
N ALA A 159 -22.48 14.29 7.47
CA ALA A 159 -22.91 14.84 6.19
C ALA A 159 -23.75 13.83 5.38
N MET A 160 -23.42 12.55 5.52
CA MET A 160 -24.11 11.45 4.85
C MET A 160 -25.48 11.14 5.46
N GLU A 161 -25.59 11.18 6.78
CA GLU A 161 -26.86 11.05 7.50
C GLU A 161 -27.83 12.17 7.12
N MET A 162 -27.31 13.37 6.86
CA MET A 162 -28.06 14.51 6.34
C MET A 162 -28.40 14.40 4.84
N LYS A 163 -28.01 13.30 4.16
CA LYS A 163 -28.18 13.07 2.71
C LYS A 163 -27.70 14.25 1.86
N ASP A 164 -26.58 14.85 2.26
CA ASP A 164 -26.02 15.98 1.53
C ASP A 164 -25.66 15.55 0.09
N ILE A 165 -26.21 16.27 -0.90
CA ILE A 165 -26.06 15.99 -2.34
C ILE A 165 -24.57 15.96 -2.71
N TYR A 166 -23.75 16.82 -2.07
CA TYR A 166 -22.31 16.84 -2.27
C TYR A 166 -21.63 15.51 -1.87
N THR A 167 -22.08 14.85 -0.80
CA THR A 167 -21.52 13.55 -0.41
C THR A 167 -21.95 12.37 -1.29
N LEU A 168 -23.01 12.51 -2.07
CA LEU A 168 -23.54 11.43 -2.92
C LEU A 168 -22.94 11.45 -4.32
N ASP A 169 -22.88 12.62 -4.96
CA ASP A 169 -22.56 12.75 -6.39
C ASP A 169 -21.28 13.56 -6.69
N TYR A 170 -20.70 14.19 -5.67
CA TYR A 170 -19.50 15.02 -5.80
C TYR A 170 -18.30 14.38 -5.09
N GLY A 171 -17.12 14.85 -5.49
CA GLY A 171 -15.83 14.46 -4.93
C GLY A 171 -15.48 12.99 -5.10
N ILE A 172 -14.29 12.66 -4.62
CA ILE A 172 -13.84 11.27 -4.58
C ILE A 172 -14.58 10.53 -3.46
N PRO A 173 -15.14 9.33 -3.73
CA PRO A 173 -15.72 8.48 -2.69
C PRO A 173 -14.75 8.28 -1.52
N LYS A 174 -15.13 8.79 -0.34
CA LYS A 174 -14.27 8.77 0.85
C LYS A 174 -14.41 7.43 1.56
N HIS A 175 -13.28 6.74 1.73
CA HIS A 175 -13.19 5.50 2.48
C HIS A 175 -12.01 5.56 3.44
N PHE A 176 -12.31 5.52 4.73
CA PHE A 176 -11.32 5.73 5.79
C PHE A 176 -10.59 4.46 6.24
N GLY A 177 -11.07 3.27 5.88
CA GLY A 177 -10.51 1.99 6.35
C GLY A 177 -9.01 1.81 6.05
N LEU A 178 -8.57 2.17 4.85
CA LEU A 178 -7.14 2.14 4.47
C LEU A 178 -6.32 3.18 5.25
N PHE A 179 -6.86 4.37 5.51
CA PHE A 179 -6.18 5.37 6.34
C PHE A 179 -6.04 4.92 7.80
N TYR A 180 -7.07 4.29 8.36
CA TYR A 180 -6.96 3.67 9.68
C TYR A 180 -5.89 2.57 9.69
N ALA A 181 -5.84 1.73 8.65
CA ALA A 181 -4.80 0.71 8.54
C ALA A 181 -3.39 1.34 8.48
N MET A 182 -3.19 2.38 7.67
CA MET A 182 -1.92 3.11 7.60
C MET A 182 -1.50 3.70 8.96
N GLY A 183 -2.44 4.29 9.71
CA GLY A 183 -2.15 4.85 11.04
C GLY A 183 -1.74 3.78 12.07
N ILE A 184 -2.43 2.64 12.07
CA ILE A 184 -2.06 1.48 12.91
C ILE A 184 -0.71 0.92 12.49
N ALA A 185 -0.45 0.83 11.18
CA ALA A 185 0.84 0.38 10.66
C ALA A 185 1.99 1.25 11.15
N LEU A 186 1.83 2.58 11.16
CA LEU A 186 2.83 3.53 11.68
C LEU A 186 3.05 3.41 13.19
N MET A 187 1.98 3.17 13.96
CA MET A 187 2.14 2.90 15.39
C MET A 187 2.91 1.59 15.64
N MET A 188 2.58 0.57 14.86
CA MET A 188 3.17 -0.77 14.99
C MET A 188 4.62 -0.79 14.51
N GLU A 189 4.96 -0.02 13.47
CA GLU A 189 6.35 0.27 13.08
C GLU A 189 7.15 0.79 14.27
N GLY A 190 6.63 1.78 15.01
CA GLY A 190 7.30 2.28 16.22
C GLY A 190 7.55 1.21 17.28
N VAL A 191 6.61 0.27 17.46
CA VAL A 191 6.76 -0.82 18.43
C VAL A 191 7.78 -1.85 17.97
N LEU A 192 7.72 -2.32 16.71
CA LEU A 192 8.69 -3.30 16.19
C LEU A 192 10.10 -2.72 16.06
N SER A 193 10.21 -1.46 15.65
CA SER A 193 11.50 -0.76 15.56
C SER A 193 12.13 -0.62 16.95
N ALA A 194 11.33 -0.22 17.95
CA ALA A 194 11.78 -0.21 19.33
C ALA A 194 12.22 -1.60 19.80
N CYS A 195 11.47 -2.67 19.47
CA CYS A 195 11.85 -4.04 19.80
C CYS A 195 13.17 -4.45 19.13
N TYR A 196 13.39 -4.10 17.85
CA TYR A 196 14.67 -4.35 17.18
C TYR A 196 15.83 -3.72 17.93
N HIS A 197 15.67 -2.45 18.34
CA HIS A 197 16.70 -1.71 19.07
C HIS A 197 16.93 -2.18 20.52
N VAL A 198 16.07 -3.05 21.07
CA VAL A 198 16.35 -3.74 22.34
C VAL A 198 17.56 -4.66 22.23
N CYS A 199 17.79 -5.30 21.08
CA CYS A 199 19.00 -6.05 20.76
C CYS A 199 19.13 -6.18 19.23
N PRO A 200 19.79 -5.22 18.58
CA PRO A 200 19.93 -5.19 17.13
C PRO A 200 20.88 -6.29 16.68
N ASN A 201 20.37 -7.19 15.86
CA ASN A 201 21.12 -8.27 15.24
C ASN A 201 20.49 -8.68 13.90
N TYR A 202 21.21 -9.53 13.17
CA TYR A 202 20.79 -10.07 11.87
C TYR A 202 19.42 -10.75 11.87
N SER A 203 19.11 -11.53 12.91
CA SER A 203 17.86 -12.28 13.03
C SER A 203 16.66 -11.40 13.33
N ASN A 204 16.87 -10.28 14.01
CA ASN A 204 15.82 -9.36 14.46
C ASN A 204 15.54 -8.22 13.47
N PHE A 205 16.45 -7.95 12.54
CA PHE A 205 16.34 -6.84 11.59
C PHE A 205 15.05 -6.87 10.75
N GLN A 206 14.60 -8.07 10.38
CA GLN A 206 13.40 -8.25 9.57
C GLN A 206 12.10 -7.77 10.25
N PHE A 207 12.08 -7.67 11.58
CA PHE A 207 10.90 -7.24 12.33
C PHE A 207 10.57 -5.78 12.08
N ASP A 208 11.60 -4.94 11.98
CA ASP A 208 11.50 -3.52 11.66
C ASP A 208 11.03 -3.36 10.20
N THR A 209 11.71 -4.02 9.26
CA THR A 209 11.44 -3.83 7.82
C THR A 209 10.07 -4.34 7.37
N SER A 210 9.47 -5.31 8.07
CA SER A 210 8.20 -5.92 7.64
C SER A 210 7.04 -4.93 7.64
N PHE A 211 6.94 -4.07 8.67
CA PHE A 211 5.89 -3.05 8.71
C PHE A 211 6.18 -1.86 7.79
N MET A 212 7.45 -1.56 7.51
CA MET A 212 7.83 -0.64 6.43
C MET A 212 7.28 -1.10 5.06
N TYR A 213 7.38 -2.40 4.73
CA TYR A 213 6.78 -2.93 3.50
C TYR A 213 5.26 -2.77 3.49
N MET A 214 4.60 -3.06 4.61
CA MET A 214 3.15 -2.91 4.74
C MET A 214 2.73 -1.44 4.59
N ILE A 215 3.46 -0.51 5.20
CA ILE A 215 3.21 0.94 5.07
C ILE A 215 3.34 1.36 3.59
N ALA A 216 4.43 1.00 2.93
CA ALA A 216 4.65 1.35 1.53
C ALA A 216 3.57 0.74 0.61
N GLY A 217 3.23 -0.54 0.83
CA GLY A 217 2.17 -1.24 0.12
C GLY A 217 0.80 -0.61 0.32
N LEU A 218 0.43 -0.28 1.56
CA LEU A 218 -0.84 0.39 1.87
C LEU A 218 -0.89 1.80 1.26
N CYS A 219 0.22 2.54 1.23
CA CYS A 219 0.30 3.84 0.54
C CYS A 219 0.06 3.69 -0.96
N MET A 220 0.67 2.68 -1.61
CA MET A 220 0.45 2.40 -3.04
C MET A 220 -1.01 2.00 -3.32
N LEU A 221 -1.59 1.13 -2.49
CA LEU A 221 -3.00 0.75 -2.59
C LEU A 221 -3.90 1.97 -2.40
N LYS A 222 -3.55 2.87 -1.47
CA LYS A 222 -4.34 4.08 -1.22
C LYS A 222 -4.30 5.06 -2.39
N LEU A 223 -3.13 5.26 -3.00
CA LEU A 223 -2.99 6.05 -4.23
C LEU A 223 -3.85 5.46 -5.36
N TYR A 224 -3.76 4.14 -5.58
CA TYR A 224 -4.52 3.46 -6.63
C TYR A 224 -6.03 3.57 -6.43
N GLN A 225 -6.49 3.29 -5.20
CA GLN A 225 -7.90 3.37 -4.83
C GLN A 225 -8.53 4.74 -5.14
N THR A 226 -7.77 5.82 -5.01
CA THR A 226 -8.31 7.19 -5.06
C THR A 226 -8.94 7.52 -6.41
N ARG A 227 -8.45 6.93 -7.51
CA ARG A 227 -9.06 7.04 -8.85
C ARG A 227 -9.75 5.77 -9.32
N HIS A 228 -9.61 4.67 -8.58
CA HIS A 228 -10.17 3.35 -8.92
C HIS A 228 -10.92 2.71 -7.73
N PRO A 229 -12.00 3.33 -7.21
CA PRO A 229 -12.64 2.85 -5.99
C PRO A 229 -13.27 1.46 -6.12
N ASP A 230 -13.79 1.10 -7.31
CA ASP A 230 -14.46 -0.18 -7.55
C ASP A 230 -13.52 -1.34 -7.93
N ILE A 231 -12.32 -1.04 -8.46
CA ILE A 231 -11.34 -2.04 -8.97
C ILE A 231 -10.22 -2.30 -7.96
N ASN A 232 -10.40 -1.87 -6.70
CA ASN A 232 -9.35 -2.04 -5.69
C ASN A 232 -9.25 -3.49 -5.19
N ALA A 233 -8.01 -3.90 -4.87
CA ALA A 233 -7.71 -5.22 -4.30
C ALA A 233 -8.50 -5.48 -3.01
N SER A 234 -8.92 -6.73 -2.81
CA SER A 234 -9.50 -7.15 -1.53
C SER A 234 -8.45 -7.12 -0.42
N ALA A 235 -8.85 -6.86 0.82
CA ALA A 235 -7.95 -6.84 1.96
C ALA A 235 -7.16 -8.15 2.09
N TYR A 236 -7.85 -9.29 1.94
CA TYR A 236 -7.23 -10.61 1.99
C TYR A 236 -6.14 -10.79 0.91
N SER A 237 -6.42 -10.39 -0.34
CA SER A 237 -5.44 -10.45 -1.43
C SER A 237 -4.24 -9.53 -1.18
N ALA A 238 -4.49 -8.31 -0.70
CA ALA A 238 -3.43 -7.36 -0.39
C ALA A 238 -2.50 -7.89 0.72
N TYR A 239 -3.04 -8.30 1.87
CA TYR A 239 -2.23 -8.83 2.96
C TYR A 239 -1.55 -10.16 2.61
N ALA A 240 -2.20 -11.02 1.83
CA ALA A 240 -1.55 -12.23 1.31
C ALA A 240 -0.35 -11.88 0.42
N SER A 241 -0.47 -10.85 -0.43
CA SER A 241 0.67 -10.37 -1.24
C SER A 241 1.82 -9.84 -0.38
N PHE A 242 1.51 -9.12 0.71
CA PHE A 242 2.53 -8.67 1.66
C PHE A 242 3.19 -9.84 2.37
N ALA A 243 2.42 -10.87 2.77
CA ALA A 243 2.98 -12.08 3.38
C ALA A 243 3.94 -12.82 2.43
N VAL A 244 3.63 -12.90 1.14
CA VAL A 244 4.54 -13.47 0.13
C VAL A 244 5.84 -12.66 0.02
N VAL A 245 5.75 -11.33 0.01
CA VAL A 245 6.92 -10.45 -0.03
C VAL A 245 7.78 -10.60 1.23
N ILE A 246 7.17 -10.66 2.41
CA ILE A 246 7.87 -10.91 3.67
C ILE A 246 8.54 -12.29 3.67
N CYS A 247 7.86 -13.33 3.17
CA CYS A 247 8.44 -14.66 3.02
C CYS A 247 9.66 -14.66 2.07
N LEU A 248 9.57 -13.96 0.93
CA LEU A 248 10.69 -13.78 0.02
C LEU A 248 11.84 -13.01 0.69
N ALA A 249 11.55 -12.01 1.52
CA ALA A 249 12.55 -11.30 2.30
C ALA A 249 13.28 -12.24 3.27
N VAL A 250 12.56 -13.10 4.00
CA VAL A 250 13.16 -14.12 4.88
C VAL A 250 14.08 -15.04 4.09
N LEU A 251 13.61 -15.56 2.94
CA LEU A 251 14.41 -16.45 2.09
C LEU A 251 15.66 -15.75 1.55
N GLY A 252 15.55 -14.49 1.16
CA GLY A 252 16.70 -13.75 0.64
C GLY A 252 17.69 -13.33 1.71
N VAL A 253 17.25 -13.12 2.94
CA VAL A 253 18.17 -13.01 4.07
C VAL A 253 18.91 -14.34 4.26
N VAL A 254 18.21 -15.48 4.37
CA VAL A 254 18.83 -16.80 4.61
C VAL A 254 19.76 -17.26 3.49
N PHE A 255 19.35 -17.16 2.22
CA PHE A 255 20.08 -17.72 1.08
C PHE A 255 20.86 -16.67 0.27
N GLY A 256 20.48 -15.40 0.32
CA GLY A 256 21.02 -14.36 -0.58
C GLY A 256 22.52 -14.09 -0.44
N LYS A 257 23.13 -14.42 0.71
CA LYS A 257 24.57 -14.18 0.91
C LYS A 257 25.47 -15.10 0.08
N ASN A 258 25.14 -16.39 0.00
CA ASN A 258 26.05 -17.40 -0.54
C ASN A 258 25.58 -17.97 -1.88
N ASP A 259 24.29 -17.82 -2.21
CA ASP A 259 23.67 -18.55 -3.30
C ASP A 259 23.31 -17.66 -4.50
N MET A 260 24.08 -17.81 -5.58
CA MET A 260 23.77 -17.14 -6.86
C MET A 260 22.42 -17.52 -7.44
N TRP A 261 22.00 -18.77 -7.23
CA TRP A 261 20.74 -19.28 -7.77
C TRP A 261 19.55 -18.48 -7.24
N PHE A 262 19.60 -18.06 -5.97
CA PHE A 262 18.54 -17.27 -5.35
C PHE A 262 18.36 -15.93 -6.07
N TRP A 263 19.46 -15.21 -6.33
CA TRP A 263 19.42 -13.92 -7.04
C TRP A 263 18.91 -14.05 -8.47
N VAL A 264 19.26 -15.13 -9.19
CA VAL A 264 18.76 -15.38 -10.55
C VAL A 264 17.25 -15.62 -10.52
N ILE A 265 16.76 -16.51 -9.64
CA ILE A 265 15.34 -16.82 -9.53
C ILE A 265 14.55 -15.58 -9.07
N PHE A 266 15.03 -14.87 -8.04
CA PHE A 266 14.40 -13.65 -7.57
C PHE A 266 14.31 -12.59 -8.67
N SER A 267 15.39 -12.35 -9.42
CA SER A 267 15.41 -11.36 -10.49
C SER A 267 14.43 -11.72 -11.61
N LEU A 268 14.33 -13.00 -11.97
CA LEU A 268 13.35 -13.49 -12.94
C LEU A 268 11.91 -13.25 -12.44
N ILE A 269 11.62 -13.65 -11.20
CA ILE A 269 10.29 -13.42 -10.59
C ILE A 269 9.97 -11.93 -10.53
N HIS A 270 10.94 -11.09 -10.15
CA HIS A 270 10.77 -9.63 -10.05
C HIS A 270 10.42 -9.00 -11.40
N VAL A 271 11.14 -9.36 -12.46
CA VAL A 271 10.86 -8.88 -13.83
C VAL A 271 9.50 -9.36 -14.32
N LEU A 272 9.16 -10.63 -14.11
CA LEU A 272 7.87 -11.18 -14.52
C LEU A 272 6.71 -10.58 -13.74
N ALA A 273 6.85 -10.39 -12.42
CA ALA A 273 5.85 -9.79 -11.56
C ALA A 273 5.63 -8.31 -11.88
N SER A 274 6.70 -7.54 -12.11
CA SER A 274 6.59 -6.12 -12.51
C SER A 274 5.90 -5.97 -13.87
N LEU A 275 6.22 -6.83 -14.85
CA LEU A 275 5.53 -6.87 -16.14
C LEU A 275 4.05 -7.28 -16.02
N ALA A 276 3.75 -8.29 -15.21
CA ALA A 276 2.39 -8.75 -14.97
C ALA A 276 1.56 -7.66 -14.29
N LEU A 277 2.09 -7.03 -13.23
CA LEU A 277 1.46 -5.92 -12.53
C LEU A 277 1.22 -4.74 -13.48
N SER A 278 2.22 -4.39 -14.30
CA SER A 278 2.09 -3.31 -15.27
C SER A 278 1.00 -3.59 -16.30
N THR A 279 0.91 -4.84 -16.78
CA THR A 279 -0.14 -5.27 -17.69
C THR A 279 -1.51 -5.19 -17.03
N GLN A 280 -1.63 -5.62 -15.76
CA GLN A 280 -2.86 -5.49 -14.99
C GLN A 280 -3.27 -4.02 -14.81
N ILE A 281 -2.33 -3.14 -14.46
CA ILE A 281 -2.62 -1.70 -14.27
C ILE A 281 -3.03 -1.06 -15.61
N TYR A 282 -2.34 -1.37 -16.71
CA TYR A 282 -2.67 -0.82 -18.03
C TYR A 282 -4.09 -1.19 -18.47
N TYR A 283 -4.49 -2.45 -18.24
CA TYR A 283 -5.81 -2.96 -18.57
C TYR A 283 -6.79 -2.92 -17.39
N MET A 284 -6.52 -2.18 -16.32
CA MET A 284 -7.41 -2.01 -15.16
C MET A 284 -7.93 -3.32 -14.55
N GLY A 285 -7.04 -4.29 -14.32
CA GLY A 285 -7.34 -5.57 -13.68
C GLY A 285 -8.17 -6.53 -14.54
N ARG A 286 -8.31 -6.25 -15.84
CA ARG A 286 -9.18 -7.02 -16.77
C ARG A 286 -8.47 -8.13 -17.50
N PHE A 287 -7.14 -8.11 -17.50
CA PHE A 287 -6.35 -9.08 -18.24
C PHE A 287 -6.20 -10.34 -17.40
N LYS A 288 -7.01 -11.39 -17.66
CA LYS A 288 -6.84 -12.67 -16.97
C LYS A 288 -5.50 -13.31 -17.37
N ILE A 289 -4.69 -13.62 -16.37
CA ILE A 289 -3.39 -14.30 -16.53
C ILE A 289 -3.68 -15.79 -16.76
N ASP A 290 -3.90 -16.17 -18.02
CA ASP A 290 -4.10 -17.58 -18.43
C ASP A 290 -2.83 -18.14 -19.12
N LEU A 291 -2.64 -19.46 -19.21
CA LEU A 291 -1.50 -20.06 -19.94
C LEU A 291 -1.36 -19.61 -21.41
N GLY A 292 -2.40 -19.02 -22.01
CA GLY A 292 -2.38 -18.41 -23.35
C GLY A 292 -1.81 -16.98 -23.43
N ILE A 293 -1.26 -16.42 -22.34
CA ILE A 293 -0.71 -15.04 -22.27
C ILE A 293 0.30 -14.76 -23.37
N PHE A 294 1.28 -15.64 -23.59
CA PHE A 294 2.31 -15.40 -24.61
C PHE A 294 1.70 -15.32 -26.01
N ARG A 295 0.67 -16.12 -26.29
CA ARG A 295 -0.01 -16.12 -27.59
C ARG A 295 -0.89 -14.88 -27.78
N ARG A 296 -1.61 -14.42 -26.74
CA ARG A 296 -2.40 -13.17 -26.79
C ARG A 296 -1.52 -11.92 -26.79
N ALA A 297 -0.47 -11.89 -25.98
CA ALA A 297 0.49 -10.78 -25.94
C ALA A 297 1.23 -10.66 -27.27
N ALA A 298 1.73 -11.78 -27.84
CA ALA A 298 2.35 -11.77 -29.16
C ALA A 298 1.36 -11.38 -30.27
N MET A 299 0.10 -11.82 -30.20
CA MET A 299 -0.94 -11.43 -31.16
C MET A 299 -1.25 -9.94 -31.07
N VAL A 300 -1.44 -9.38 -29.88
CA VAL A 300 -1.67 -7.93 -29.65
C VAL A 300 -0.46 -7.10 -30.08
N LEU A 301 0.76 -7.55 -29.78
CA LEU A 301 1.99 -6.89 -30.23
C LEU A 301 2.15 -6.96 -31.76
N TYR A 302 1.73 -8.06 -32.38
CA TYR A 302 1.74 -8.22 -33.83
C TYR A 302 0.66 -7.35 -34.51
N THR A 303 -0.58 -7.30 -34.01
CA THR A 303 -1.64 -6.48 -34.59
C THR A 303 -1.45 -4.98 -34.34
N ASP A 304 -1.11 -4.57 -33.11
CA ASP A 304 -1.05 -3.14 -32.74
C ASP A 304 0.27 -2.48 -33.19
N CYS A 305 1.39 -3.21 -33.10
CA CYS A 305 2.72 -2.66 -33.38
C CYS A 305 3.17 -2.88 -34.84
N ILE A 306 2.88 -4.05 -35.44
CA ILE A 306 3.34 -4.40 -36.79
C ILE A 306 2.28 -4.11 -37.85
N GLN A 307 1.00 -4.34 -37.56
CA GLN A 307 -0.05 -4.27 -38.59
C GLN A 307 -0.80 -2.92 -38.66
N GLN A 308 -1.02 -2.23 -37.53
CA GLN A 308 -1.83 -1.01 -37.51
C GLN A 308 -1.08 0.27 -37.11
N CYS A 309 0.17 0.21 -36.65
CA CYS A 309 0.93 1.39 -36.16
C CYS A 309 0.08 2.29 -35.24
N SER A 310 -0.76 1.66 -34.41
CA SER A 310 -1.76 2.37 -33.62
C SER A 310 -1.12 2.96 -32.37
N ARG A 311 -1.46 4.22 -32.07
CA ARG A 311 -1.08 4.86 -30.81
C ARG A 311 -1.69 4.08 -29.63
N PRO A 312 -0.93 3.71 -28.58
CA PRO A 312 -1.46 3.13 -27.35
C PRO A 312 -2.73 3.84 -26.85
N MET A 313 -3.74 3.04 -26.48
CA MET A 313 -5.06 3.51 -26.05
C MET A 313 -4.99 4.51 -24.87
N TYR A 314 -4.06 4.30 -23.93
CA TYR A 314 -3.83 5.18 -22.78
C TYR A 314 -2.35 5.61 -22.69
N MET A 315 -1.98 6.66 -23.44
CA MET A 315 -0.60 7.15 -23.54
C MET A 315 0.05 7.48 -22.19
N ASP A 316 -0.65 8.22 -21.34
CA ASP A 316 -0.08 8.70 -20.07
C ASP A 316 0.25 7.53 -19.13
N ARG A 317 -0.65 6.53 -19.06
CA ARG A 317 -0.43 5.29 -18.31
C ARG A 317 0.70 4.46 -18.90
N MET A 318 0.77 4.38 -20.24
CA MET A 318 1.83 3.64 -20.92
C MET A 318 3.21 4.21 -20.58
N VAL A 319 3.36 5.54 -20.61
CA VAL A 319 4.63 6.21 -20.25
C VAL A 319 5.03 5.89 -18.82
N LEU A 320 4.10 5.99 -17.86
CA LEU A 320 4.36 5.62 -16.46
C LEU A 320 4.86 4.18 -16.34
N LEU A 321 4.15 3.25 -16.97
CA LEU A 321 4.45 1.83 -16.85
C LEU A 321 5.80 1.49 -17.52
N ILE A 322 6.14 2.13 -18.63
CA ILE A 322 7.47 1.97 -19.25
C ILE A 322 8.55 2.47 -18.29
N VAL A 323 8.42 3.69 -17.75
CA VAL A 323 9.39 4.24 -16.78
C VAL A 323 9.49 3.35 -15.55
N GLY A 324 8.36 2.88 -15.02
CA GLY A 324 8.31 1.97 -13.88
C GLY A 324 8.99 0.63 -14.14
N ASN A 325 8.78 0.02 -15.31
CA ASN A 325 9.47 -1.22 -15.67
C ASN A 325 10.97 -1.00 -15.83
N LEU A 326 11.40 0.09 -16.47
CA LEU A 326 12.83 0.42 -16.60
C LEU A 326 13.51 0.56 -15.24
N VAL A 327 12.86 1.25 -14.29
CA VAL A 327 13.36 1.38 -12.91
C VAL A 327 13.41 0.01 -12.22
N ASN A 328 12.34 -0.80 -12.30
CA ASN A 328 12.31 -2.13 -11.69
C ASN A 328 13.34 -3.10 -12.30
N TRP A 329 13.57 -3.03 -13.61
CA TRP A 329 14.60 -3.83 -14.28
C TRP A 329 16.01 -3.37 -13.87
N SER A 330 16.19 -2.07 -13.67
CA SER A 330 17.44 -1.52 -13.14
C SER A 330 17.74 -2.06 -11.74
N PHE A 331 16.73 -2.15 -10.87
CA PHE A 331 16.87 -2.82 -9.57
C PHE A 331 17.22 -4.31 -9.72
N ALA A 332 16.52 -5.04 -10.59
CA ALA A 332 16.82 -6.47 -10.82
C ALA A 332 18.27 -6.69 -11.29
N ILE A 333 18.76 -5.86 -12.22
CA ILE A 333 20.16 -5.91 -12.68
C ILE A 333 21.11 -5.56 -11.53
N PHE A 334 20.82 -4.49 -10.78
CA PHE A 334 21.63 -4.09 -9.63
C PHE A 334 21.73 -5.22 -8.59
N GLY A 335 20.61 -5.87 -8.24
CA GLY A 335 20.57 -7.00 -7.32
C GLY A 335 21.41 -8.18 -7.82
N LEU A 336 21.31 -8.52 -9.11
CA LEU A 336 22.07 -9.62 -9.70
C LEU A 336 23.59 -9.36 -9.73
N VAL A 337 24.00 -8.12 -9.97
CA VAL A 337 25.42 -7.73 -10.05
C VAL A 337 26.04 -7.56 -8.67
N TYR A 338 25.45 -6.71 -7.82
CA TYR A 338 26.05 -6.28 -6.55
C TYR A 338 25.72 -7.21 -5.38
N ARG A 339 24.58 -7.92 -5.43
CA ARG A 339 24.14 -8.89 -4.41
C ARG A 339 24.28 -8.33 -2.99
N PRO A 340 23.56 -7.24 -2.64
CA PRO A 340 23.65 -6.63 -1.32
C PRO A 340 23.32 -7.65 -0.22
N ARG A 341 24.08 -7.57 0.88
CA ARG A 341 23.89 -8.48 2.03
C ARG A 341 22.58 -8.19 2.75
N ASP A 342 22.21 -6.92 2.87
CA ASP A 342 20.90 -6.50 3.34
C ASP A 342 19.85 -6.60 2.22
N PHE A 343 19.34 -7.82 2.06
CA PHE A 343 18.27 -8.11 1.12
C PHE A 343 16.94 -7.43 1.49
N ALA A 344 16.70 -7.20 2.79
CA ALA A 344 15.46 -6.59 3.24
C ALA A 344 15.41 -5.09 2.88
N SER A 345 16.48 -4.34 3.17
CA SER A 345 16.58 -2.95 2.71
C SER A 345 16.57 -2.82 1.18
N TYR A 346 17.10 -3.82 0.46
CA TYR A 346 17.01 -3.86 -1.00
C TYR A 346 15.56 -3.98 -1.51
N ILE A 347 14.74 -4.89 -0.96
CA ILE A 347 13.30 -4.97 -1.29
C ILE A 347 12.59 -3.67 -0.88
N LEU A 348 12.94 -3.10 0.27
CA LEU A 348 12.32 -1.85 0.73
C LEU A 348 12.57 -0.72 -0.26
N GLY A 349 13.80 -0.61 -0.77
CA GLY A 349 14.17 0.36 -1.80
C GLY A 349 13.31 0.25 -3.06
N ILE A 350 12.99 -0.98 -3.50
CA ILE A 350 12.07 -1.23 -4.61
C ILE A 350 10.67 -0.69 -4.30
N PHE A 351 10.13 -0.98 -3.11
CA PHE A 351 8.81 -0.52 -2.68
C PHE A 351 8.71 1.00 -2.61
N ILE A 352 9.69 1.64 -1.96
CA ILE A 352 9.75 3.09 -1.80
C ILE A 352 9.90 3.77 -3.17
N CYS A 353 10.79 3.26 -4.04
CA CYS A 353 10.98 3.86 -5.36
C CYS A 353 9.71 3.78 -6.23
N ASN A 354 9.03 2.63 -6.23
CA ASN A 354 7.74 2.49 -6.93
C ASN A 354 6.65 3.40 -6.33
N LEU A 355 6.59 3.52 -5.01
CA LEU A 355 5.66 4.43 -4.33
C LEU A 355 5.92 5.89 -4.73
N LEU A 356 7.18 6.34 -4.72
CA LEU A 356 7.56 7.70 -5.11
C LEU A 356 7.29 7.97 -6.58
N LEU A 357 7.60 7.01 -7.47
CA LEU A 357 7.29 7.11 -8.89
C LEU A 357 5.78 7.26 -9.10
N TYR A 358 4.98 6.47 -8.38
CA TYR A 358 3.53 6.53 -8.50
C TYR A 358 2.96 7.84 -7.94
N LEU A 359 3.45 8.30 -6.78
CA LEU A 359 3.05 9.58 -6.21
C LEU A 359 3.41 10.75 -7.14
N ALA A 360 4.61 10.76 -7.71
CA ALA A 360 5.05 11.78 -8.67
C ALA A 360 4.15 11.79 -9.91
N PHE A 361 3.86 10.61 -10.48
CA PHE A 361 2.91 10.49 -11.59
C PHE A 361 1.53 11.03 -11.23
N TYR A 362 1.02 10.67 -10.04
CA TYR A 362 -0.29 11.13 -9.59
C TYR A 362 -0.35 12.67 -9.53
N ILE A 363 0.67 13.31 -8.95
CA ILE A 363 0.75 14.77 -8.87
C ILE A 363 0.87 15.39 -10.27
N ILE A 364 1.70 14.83 -11.16
CA ILE A 364 1.85 15.31 -12.55
C ILE A 364 0.52 15.23 -13.29
N MET A 365 -0.21 14.11 -13.19
CA MET A 365 -1.51 13.95 -13.84
C MET A 365 -2.55 14.90 -13.27
N LYS A 366 -2.56 15.10 -11.95
CA LYS A 366 -3.41 16.09 -11.29
C LYS A 366 -3.20 17.49 -11.90
N LEU A 367 -1.94 17.92 -12.04
CA LEU A 367 -1.59 19.19 -12.66
C LEU A 367 -1.98 19.26 -14.15
N ARG A 368 -1.76 18.18 -14.92
CA ARG A 368 -2.15 18.11 -16.34
C ARG A 368 -3.68 18.15 -16.54
N SER A 369 -4.43 17.57 -15.62
CA SER A 369 -5.89 17.62 -15.58
C SER A 369 -6.45 18.97 -15.09
N SER A 370 -5.59 19.97 -14.87
CA SER A 370 -5.96 21.30 -14.37
C SER A 370 -6.66 21.27 -13.00
N GLU A 371 -6.39 20.24 -12.21
CA GLU A 371 -6.81 20.16 -10.81
C GLU A 371 -5.85 20.98 -9.93
N LYS A 372 -6.34 21.53 -8.82
CA LYS A 372 -5.58 22.51 -8.03
C LYS A 372 -4.95 21.85 -6.81
N LEU A 373 -3.68 22.16 -6.55
CA LEU A 373 -3.06 21.84 -5.27
C LEU A 373 -3.42 22.93 -4.25
N LEU A 374 -4.28 22.59 -3.29
CA LEU A 374 -4.61 23.51 -2.20
C LEU A 374 -3.36 23.84 -1.35
N PRO A 375 -3.35 24.98 -0.62
CA PRO A 375 -2.20 25.37 0.19
C PRO A 375 -1.80 24.35 1.25
N ILE A 376 -2.77 23.65 1.85
CA ILE A 376 -2.52 22.63 2.89
C ILE A 376 -1.74 21.43 2.33
N PRO A 377 -2.21 20.70 1.30
CA PRO A 377 -1.43 19.61 0.71
C PRO A 377 -0.11 20.09 0.12
N LEU A 378 -0.03 21.30 -0.44
CA LEU A 378 1.23 21.87 -0.92
C LEU A 378 2.25 22.04 0.23
N PHE A 379 1.82 22.61 1.36
CA PHE A 379 2.65 22.70 2.57
C PHE A 379 3.10 21.32 3.04
N CYS A 380 2.18 20.34 3.10
CA CYS A 380 2.52 18.97 3.48
C CYS A 380 3.53 18.32 2.52
N ILE A 381 3.44 18.57 1.20
CA ILE A 381 4.39 18.04 0.20
C ILE A 381 5.79 18.62 0.44
N VAL A 382 5.89 19.94 0.61
CA VAL A 382 7.17 20.62 0.87
C VAL A 382 7.77 20.15 2.20
N ALA A 383 6.96 20.09 3.27
CA ALA A 383 7.38 19.58 4.57
C ALA A 383 7.86 18.13 4.46
N THR A 384 7.13 17.27 3.76
CA THR A 384 7.51 15.87 3.50
C THR A 384 8.87 15.78 2.82
N ALA A 385 9.10 16.55 1.75
CA ALA A 385 10.37 16.53 1.01
C ALA A 385 11.55 17.00 1.86
N VAL A 386 11.38 18.10 2.62
CA VAL A 386 12.44 18.65 3.48
C VAL A 386 12.78 17.70 4.62
N VAL A 387 11.76 17.15 5.30
CA VAL A 387 11.97 16.27 6.45
C VAL A 387 12.53 14.92 6.00
N TRP A 388 12.10 14.35 4.86
CA TRP A 388 12.74 13.15 4.31
C TRP A 388 14.19 13.39 3.92
N ALA A 389 14.52 14.53 3.28
CA ALA A 389 15.89 14.85 2.94
C ALA A 389 16.78 14.92 4.19
N ALA A 390 16.29 15.55 5.27
CA ALA A 390 16.97 15.57 6.55
C ALA A 390 17.09 14.17 7.17
N ALA A 391 16.02 13.36 7.14
CA ALA A 391 16.04 11.99 7.65
C ALA A 391 17.09 11.14 6.91
N LEU A 392 17.13 11.20 5.58
CA LEU A 392 18.07 10.43 4.77
C LEU A 392 19.53 10.83 5.04
N TYR A 393 19.80 12.10 5.33
CA TYR A 393 21.14 12.52 5.73
C TYR A 393 21.64 11.78 6.99
N PHE A 394 20.79 11.63 8.00
CA PHE A 394 21.12 10.89 9.23
C PHE A 394 21.14 9.38 9.03
N PHE A 395 20.23 8.85 8.20
CA PHE A 395 20.19 7.42 7.85
C PHE A 395 21.54 6.92 7.28
N PHE A 396 22.20 7.72 6.45
CA PHE A 396 23.47 7.32 5.84
C PHE A 396 24.71 7.46 6.74
N GLN A 397 24.58 7.93 7.99
CA GLN A 397 25.73 8.09 8.91
C GLN A 397 26.27 6.77 9.46
N ASN A 398 25.52 5.66 9.37
CA ASN A 398 25.92 4.28 9.69
C ASN A 398 26.75 4.15 10.99
N LEU A 399 26.09 4.23 12.15
CA LEU A 399 26.72 4.14 13.48
C LEU A 399 26.99 2.70 13.96
N SER A 400 26.20 1.73 13.49
CA SER A 400 26.40 0.31 13.75
C SER A 400 26.00 -0.50 12.53
N SER A 401 26.56 -1.71 12.39
CA SER A 401 26.22 -2.61 11.29
C SER A 401 26.33 -4.06 11.71
N TRP A 402 25.22 -4.78 11.60
CA TRP A 402 25.17 -6.23 11.80
C TRP A 402 25.78 -7.02 10.63
N GLU A 403 26.09 -6.36 9.51
CA GLU A 403 26.71 -7.00 8.34
C GLU A 403 28.21 -7.27 8.52
N GLU A 404 28.82 -6.60 9.49
CA GLU A 404 30.24 -6.66 9.83
C GLU A 404 30.46 -7.44 11.12
N THR A 405 31.73 -7.69 11.46
CA THR A 405 32.04 -8.29 12.76
C THR A 405 31.74 -7.31 13.90
N PRO A 406 31.45 -7.78 15.13
CA PRO A 406 31.19 -6.90 16.28
C PRO A 406 32.31 -5.87 16.50
N ALA A 407 33.57 -6.27 16.30
CA ALA A 407 34.73 -5.37 16.41
C ALA A 407 34.72 -4.27 15.35
N GLN A 408 34.43 -4.60 14.08
CA GLN A 408 34.33 -3.63 12.98
C GLN A 408 33.15 -2.66 13.17
N SER A 409 32.01 -3.16 13.63
CA SER A 409 30.87 -2.30 13.96
C SER A 409 31.21 -1.31 15.07
N ARG A 410 31.99 -1.71 16.08
CA ARG A 410 32.34 -0.84 17.21
C ARG A 410 33.25 0.33 16.82
N GLU A 411 34.06 0.17 15.76
CA GLU A 411 34.90 1.27 15.25
C GLU A 411 34.06 2.43 14.68
N LYS A 412 32.80 2.17 14.30
CA LYS A 412 31.88 3.17 13.77
C LYS A 412 31.11 3.94 14.86
N ASN A 413 31.17 3.48 16.11
CA ASN A 413 30.45 4.10 17.21
C ASN A 413 30.85 5.56 17.36
N ARG A 414 29.88 6.43 17.67
CA ARG A 414 30.09 7.87 17.89
C ARG A 414 29.37 8.32 19.16
N SER A 415 29.88 9.38 19.75
CA SER A 415 29.22 10.06 20.88
C SER A 415 27.84 10.58 20.49
N CYS A 416 26.94 10.71 21.46
CA CYS A 416 25.63 11.32 21.27
C CYS A 416 25.74 12.74 20.70
N ILE A 417 24.80 13.11 19.82
CA ILE A 417 24.79 14.40 19.14
C ILE A 417 23.70 15.34 19.68
N LEU A 418 22.56 14.80 20.13
CA LEU A 418 21.39 15.58 20.52
C LEU A 418 21.12 15.38 22.02
N LEU A 419 21.13 16.49 22.77
CA LEU A 419 20.91 16.55 24.22
C LEU A 419 21.87 15.66 25.06
N GLY A 420 22.97 15.19 24.47
CA GLY A 420 23.85 14.21 25.10
C GLY A 420 23.16 12.87 25.38
N PHE A 421 22.09 12.55 24.66
CA PHE A 421 21.27 11.35 24.89
C PHE A 421 20.91 10.59 23.61
N PHE A 422 20.79 11.29 22.47
CA PHE A 422 20.41 10.70 21.19
C PHE A 422 21.56 10.77 20.18
N ASP A 423 21.75 9.70 19.41
CA ASP A 423 22.73 9.63 18.31
C ASP A 423 22.11 9.98 16.93
N ASP A 424 22.91 9.90 15.86
CA ASP A 424 22.42 10.16 14.49
C ASP A 424 21.25 9.25 14.10
N HIS A 425 21.27 7.99 14.53
CA HIS A 425 20.23 7.02 14.21
C HIS A 425 18.93 7.37 14.93
N ASP A 426 19.00 7.75 16.20
CA ASP A 426 17.87 8.27 16.98
C ASP A 426 17.24 9.51 16.33
N VAL A 427 18.05 10.43 15.82
CA VAL A 427 17.56 11.60 15.09
C VAL A 427 16.87 11.19 13.79
N TRP A 428 17.38 10.17 13.10
CA TRP A 428 16.69 9.58 11.96
C TRP A 428 15.30 9.06 12.34
N HIS A 429 15.12 8.35 13.46
CA HIS A 429 13.79 7.90 13.92
C HIS A 429 12.80 9.05 14.13
N PHE A 430 13.23 10.17 14.71
CA PHE A 430 12.35 11.33 14.90
C PHE A 430 11.95 11.95 13.56
N LEU A 431 12.90 12.11 12.65
CA LEU A 431 12.66 12.74 11.36
C LEU A 431 11.85 11.82 10.43
N SER A 432 12.12 10.52 10.40
CA SER A 432 11.38 9.55 9.60
C SER A 432 9.93 9.43 10.06
N ALA A 433 9.67 9.43 11.37
CA ALA A 433 8.31 9.47 11.93
C ALA A 433 7.54 10.71 11.46
N ALA A 434 8.16 11.89 11.54
CA ALA A 434 7.58 13.14 11.05
C ALA A 434 7.35 13.12 9.53
N ALA A 435 8.30 12.60 8.77
CA ALA A 435 8.21 12.52 7.31
C ALA A 435 7.09 11.57 6.85
N LEU A 436 6.93 10.41 7.50
CA LEU A 436 5.83 9.47 7.25
C LEU A 436 4.48 10.10 7.61
N PHE A 437 4.40 10.80 8.74
CA PHE A 437 3.19 11.52 9.14
C PHE A 437 2.77 12.55 8.09
N PHE A 438 3.68 13.41 7.63
CA PHE A 438 3.38 14.37 6.56
C PHE A 438 3.03 13.67 5.24
N SER A 439 3.71 12.57 4.90
CA SER A 439 3.39 11.76 3.71
C SER A 439 1.95 11.24 3.75
N PHE A 440 1.48 10.79 4.92
CA PHE A 440 0.11 10.33 5.10
C PHE A 440 -0.89 11.49 5.03
N LEU A 441 -0.52 12.67 5.56
CA LEU A 441 -1.34 13.88 5.41
C LEU A 441 -1.44 14.33 3.95
N VAL A 442 -0.37 14.19 3.15
CA VAL A 442 -0.44 14.40 1.70
C VAL A 442 -1.50 13.47 1.11
N LEU A 443 -1.40 12.16 1.32
CA LEU A 443 -2.38 11.20 0.79
C LEU A 443 -3.83 11.45 1.28
N LEU A 444 -3.99 12.00 2.49
CA LEU A 444 -5.29 12.31 3.07
C LEU A 444 -5.93 13.59 2.49
N THR A 445 -5.12 14.55 2.05
CA THR A 445 -5.56 15.91 1.69
C THR A 445 -5.34 16.27 0.22
N LEU A 446 -4.63 15.45 -0.54
CA LEU A 446 -4.22 15.73 -1.92
C LEU A 446 -5.39 16.02 -2.86
N ASP A 447 -6.55 15.40 -2.62
CA ASP A 447 -7.75 15.53 -3.45
C ASP A 447 -8.89 16.30 -2.78
N ASP A 448 -8.60 17.04 -1.70
CA ASP A 448 -9.61 17.88 -1.02
C ASP A 448 -10.14 19.00 -1.96
N ASP A 449 -9.43 19.36 -3.03
CA ASP A 449 -9.88 20.33 -4.05
C ASP A 449 -11.07 19.83 -4.89
N LEU A 450 -11.26 18.52 -4.96
CA LEU A 450 -12.30 17.89 -5.76
C LEU A 450 -13.63 17.72 -5.02
N ASP A 451 -13.70 18.03 -3.72
CA ASP A 451 -14.89 17.80 -2.89
C ASP A 451 -16.16 18.45 -3.46
N THR A 452 -16.03 19.55 -4.22
CA THR A 452 -17.15 20.27 -4.86
C THR A 452 -17.28 19.99 -6.36
N VAL A 453 -16.51 19.05 -6.92
CA VAL A 453 -16.54 18.69 -8.35
C VAL A 453 -17.39 17.45 -8.54
N ARG A 454 -18.29 17.45 -9.53
CA ARG A 454 -19.11 16.26 -9.84
C ARG A 454 -18.25 15.12 -10.35
N ARG A 455 -18.56 13.87 -9.96
CA ARG A 455 -17.77 12.68 -10.31
C ARG A 455 -17.66 12.38 -11.81
N ASP A 456 -18.62 12.85 -12.61
CA ASP A 456 -18.61 12.74 -14.07
C ASP A 456 -17.63 13.70 -14.75
N LYS A 457 -17.02 14.62 -13.99
CA LYS A 457 -15.98 15.54 -14.48
C LYS A 457 -14.59 15.24 -13.95
N ILE A 458 -14.46 14.27 -13.04
CA ILE A 458 -13.18 13.90 -12.44
C ILE A 458 -12.53 12.82 -13.32
N PRO A 459 -11.42 13.11 -14.01
CA PRO A 459 -10.76 12.14 -14.87
C PRO A 459 -10.07 11.05 -14.05
N VAL A 460 -10.03 9.85 -14.63
CA VAL A 460 -9.29 8.69 -14.10
C VAL A 460 -8.01 8.54 -14.91
N PHE A 461 -6.87 8.48 -14.24
CA PHE A 461 -5.55 8.34 -14.86
C PHE A 461 -4.72 7.23 -14.21
#